data_AF-A0A947ADR0-F1
#
_entry.id   AF-A0A947ADR0-F1
#
_cell.length_a   1.000
_cell.length_b   1.000
_cell.length_c   1.000
_cell.angle_alpha   90.00
_cell.angle_beta   90.00
_cell.angle_gamma   90.00
#
_symmetry.space_group_name_H-M   'P 1'
#
loop_
_entity.id
_entity.type
_entity.pdbx_description
1 polymer ?
#
loop_
_entity_poly.entity_id
_entity_poly.type
_entity_poly.pdbx_seq_one_letter_code
_entity_poly.pdbx_strand_id
1 'polypeptide(L)' 'ATQSPFKSFRHEHHFIELDESHSLLRDKVTFSLPFEPISTPIAWLIRMDMKKMFNYRHKKTQELIASESP' A
#
# COMPACT_ATOMS: atom_id res chain seq x y z
N ALA A 1 2.75 22.80 -5.79
CA ALA A 1 3.03 21.89 -4.66
C ALA A 1 2.06 20.72 -4.75
N THR A 2 2.53 19.48 -4.78
CA THR A 2 1.67 18.29 -4.78
C THR A 2 0.84 18.31 -3.50
N GLN A 3 -0.46 18.56 -3.60
CA GLN A 3 -1.35 18.63 -2.44
C GLN A 3 -1.53 17.20 -1.89
N SER A 4 -0.83 16.90 -0.80
CA SER A 4 -0.98 15.65 -0.05
C SER A 4 -1.65 15.97 1.28
N PRO A 5 -2.65 15.19 1.72
CA PRO A 5 -3.20 15.32 3.07
C PRO A 5 -2.20 14.86 4.14
N PHE A 6 -1.12 14.18 3.74
CA PHE A 6 -0.09 13.65 4.63
C PHE A 6 1.07 14.63 4.75
N LYS A 7 1.60 14.78 5.98
CA LYS A 7 2.84 15.51 6.25
C LYS A 7 4.04 14.80 5.65
N SER A 8 4.06 13.46 5.72
CA SER A 8 4.97 12.62 4.96
C SER A 8 4.25 11.35 4.51
N PHE A 9 4.60 10.87 3.32
CA PHE A 9 4.08 9.63 2.78
C PHE A 9 5.20 8.94 2.00
N ARG A 10 5.57 7.73 2.43
CA ARG A 10 6.58 6.90 1.78
C ARG A 10 5.97 5.54 1.50
N HIS A 11 5.99 5.14 0.25
CA HIS A 11 5.49 3.86 -0.23
C HIS A 11 6.65 3.08 -0.84
N GLU A 12 6.91 1.90 -0.31
CA GLU A 12 7.99 1.01 -0.70
C GLU A 12 7.41 -0.29 -1.25
N HIS A 13 7.87 -0.70 -2.43
CA HIS A 13 7.55 -1.98 -3.03
C HIS A 13 8.73 -2.92 -2.83
N HIS A 14 8.50 -4.03 -2.14
CA HIS A 14 9.48 -5.09 -1.97
C HIS A 14 9.05 -6.31 -2.77
N PHE A 15 9.83 -6.69 -3.77
CA PHE A 15 9.66 -7.94 -4.50
C PHE A 15 10.59 -8.98 -3.87
N ILE A 16 10.00 -9.98 -3.24
CA ILE A 16 10.73 -11.05 -2.55
C ILE A 16 10.59 -12.29 -3.40
N GLU A 17 11.69 -12.79 -3.94
CA GLU A 17 11.71 -14.03 -4.72
C GLU A 17 11.30 -15.21 -3.83
N LEU A 18 10.36 -16.03 -4.31
CA LEU A 18 9.94 -17.27 -3.64
C LEU A 18 10.50 -18.50 -4.37
N ASP A 19 10.44 -18.49 -5.70
CA ASP A 19 11.01 -19.49 -6.59
C ASP A 19 11.27 -18.88 -7.99
N GLU A 20 11.74 -19.69 -8.95
CA GLU A 20 12.10 -19.28 -10.31
C GLU A 20 10.95 -18.61 -11.09
N SER A 21 9.70 -18.82 -10.67
CA SER A 21 8.49 -18.35 -11.35
C SER A 21 7.57 -17.49 -10.48
N HIS A 22 7.80 -17.43 -9.16
CA HIS A 22 6.95 -16.73 -8.21
C HIS A 22 7.75 -15.72 -7.38
N SER A 23 7.14 -14.56 -7.18
CA SER A 23 7.61 -13.56 -6.23
C SER A 23 6.47 -13.07 -5.36
N LEU A 24 6.79 -12.77 -4.11
CA LEU A 24 5.90 -12.10 -3.17
C LEU A 24 6.10 -10.59 -3.29
N LEU A 25 5.08 -9.90 -3.79
CA LEU A 25 5.00 -8.45 -3.71
C LEU A 25 4.54 -8.03 -2.30
N ARG A 26 5.39 -7.30 -1.59
CA ARG A 26 5.09 -6.70 -0.29
C ARG A 26 5.15 -5.18 -0.39
N ASP A 27 4.00 -4.56 -0.18
CA ASP A 27 3.88 -3.11 -0.07
C ASP A 27 4.02 -2.65 1.38
N LYS A 28 4.98 -1.75 1.63
CA LYS A 28 5.16 -1.08 2.92
C LYS A 28 4.85 0.40 2.76
N VAL A 29 3.84 0.87 3.48
CA VAL A 29 3.48 2.29 3.47
C VAL A 29 3.69 2.89 4.85
N THR A 30 4.50 3.94 4.89
CA THR A 30 4.79 4.73 6.08
C THR A 30 4.28 6.14 5.85
N PHE A 31 3.40 6.63 6.71
CA PHE A 31 2.86 7.99 6.59
C PHE A 31 2.81 8.68 7.95
N SER A 32 2.81 10.02 7.93
CA SER A 32 2.55 10.87 9.09
C SER A 32 1.49 11.91 8.77
N LEU A 33 0.67 12.25 9.75
CA LEU A 33 -0.37 13.25 9.58
C LEU A 33 0.11 14.62 10.05
N PRO A 34 -0.36 15.70 9.41
CA PRO A 34 -0.20 17.02 10.01
C PRO A 34 -1.05 17.11 11.30
N PHE A 35 -0.63 17.98 12.23
CA PHE A 35 -1.38 18.30 13.47
C PHE A 35 -1.59 17.13 14.46
N GLU A 36 -0.69 16.15 14.50
CA GLU A 36 -0.62 15.20 15.63
C GLU A 36 -0.45 15.98 16.95
N PRO A 37 -1.18 15.62 18.04
CA PRO A 37 -1.93 14.37 18.26
C PRO A 37 -3.43 14.41 17.91
N ILE A 38 -4.00 15.54 17.49
CA ILE A 38 -5.45 15.67 17.23
C ILE A 38 -5.90 14.75 16.09
N SER A 39 -5.03 14.51 15.11
CA SER A 39 -5.28 13.64 13.96
C SER A 39 -5.11 12.14 14.23
N THR A 40 -4.74 11.73 15.45
CA THR A 40 -4.51 10.31 15.83
C THR A 40 -5.72 9.39 15.61
N PRO A 41 -6.97 9.77 15.96
CA PRO A 41 -8.14 8.91 15.72
C PRO A 41 -8.38 8.69 14.22
N ILE A 42 -8.11 9.72 13.41
CA ILE A 42 -8.25 9.68 11.95
C ILE A 42 -7.16 8.79 11.33
N ALA A 43 -5.96 8.74 11.92
CA ALA A 43 -4.88 7.87 11.45
C ALA A 43 -5.28 6.38 11.41
N TRP A 44 -6.09 5.92 12.38
CA TRP A 44 -6.58 4.55 12.40
C TRP A 44 -7.57 4.28 11.25
N LEU A 45 -8.50 5.21 11.00
CA LEU A 45 -9.44 5.12 9.88
C LEU A 45 -8.71 5.09 8.54
N ILE A 46 -7.74 5.98 8.34
CA ILE A 46 -6.91 6.02 7.13
C ILE A 46 -6.17 4.70 6.95
N ARG A 47 -5.58 4.15 8.02
CA ARG A 47 -4.89 2.85 7.97
C ARG A 47 -5.82 1.73 7.53
N MET A 48 -7.05 1.69 8.04
CA MET A 48 -8.03 0.68 7.64
C MET A 48 -8.43 0.82 6.17
N ASP A 49 -8.66 2.05 5.71
CA ASP A 49 -9.05 2.32 4.33
C ASP A 49 -7.92 1.96 3.35
N MET A 50 -6.70 2.40 3.65
CA MET A 50 -5.51 2.02 2.88
C MET A 50 -5.35 0.50 2.82
N LYS A 51 -5.52 -0.22 3.94
CA LYS A 51 -5.44 -1.69 3.94
C LYS A 51 -6.45 -2.32 3.00
N LYS A 52 -7.71 -1.85 2.99
CA LYS A 52 -8.74 -2.34 2.06
C LYS A 52 -8.36 -2.06 0.60
N MET A 53 -7.90 -0.85 0.31
CA MET A 53 -7.47 -0.43 -1.02
C MET A 53 -6.31 -1.28 -1.55
N PHE A 54 -5.28 -1.49 -0.74
CA PHE A 54 -4.12 -2.30 -1.12
C PHE A 54 -4.49 -3.78 -1.29
N ASN A 55 -5.32 -4.35 -0.40
CA ASN A 55 -5.81 -5.72 -0.56
C ASN A 55 -6.55 -5.91 -1.89
N TYR A 56 -7.40 -4.95 -2.26
CA TYR A 56 -8.11 -4.99 -3.54
C TYR A 56 -7.14 -4.92 -4.73
N ARG A 57 -6.18 -3.99 -4.68
CA ARG A 57 -5.16 -3.83 -5.74
C ARG A 57 -4.30 -5.08 -5.87
N HIS A 58 -3.82 -5.66 -4.78
CA HIS A 58 -3.05 -6.90 -4.80
C HIS A 58 -3.82 -8.04 -5.45
N LYS A 59 -5.09 -8.22 -5.06
CA LYS A 59 -5.96 -9.23 -5.66
C LYS A 59 -6.10 -9.00 -7.17
N LYS A 60 -6.40 -7.77 -7.60
CA LYS A 60 -6.58 -7.44 -9.02
C LYS A 60 -5.30 -7.55 -9.84
N THR A 61 -4.18 -7.11 -9.30
CA THR A 61 -2.87 -7.26 -9.94
C THR A 61 -2.52 -8.73 -10.12
N GLN A 62 -2.76 -9.57 -9.10
CA GLN A 62 -2.55 -11.00 -9.22
C GLN A 62 -3.48 -11.64 -10.27
N GLU A 63 -4.76 -11.27 -10.30
CA GLU A 63 -5.71 -11.75 -11.32
C GLU A 63 -5.26 -11.38 -12.73
N LEU A 64 -4.82 -10.13 -12.95
CA LEU A 64 -4.35 -9.65 -14.25
C LEU A 64 -3.09 -10.37 -14.71
N ILE A 65 -2.08 -10.48 -13.83
CA ILE A 65 -0.83 -11.18 -14.15
C ILE A 65 -1.11 -12.66 -14.45
N ALA A 66 -1.93 -13.33 -13.63
CA ALA A 66 -2.29 -14.72 -13.86
C ALA A 66 -3.07 -14.93 -15.16
N SER A 67 -3.82 -13.92 -15.63
CA SER A 67 -4.53 -13.98 -16.91
C SER A 67 -3.67 -13.68 -18.14
N GLU A 68 -2.55 -12.97 -17.97
CA GLU A 68 -1.61 -12.64 -19.04
C GLU A 68 -0.41 -13.61 -19.13
N SER A 69 -0.23 -14.47 -18.12
CA SER A 69 0.72 -15.59 -18.19
C SER A 69 0.30 -16.58 -19.30
N PRO A 70 1.16 -16.83 -20.32
CA PRO A 70 0.88 -17.80 -21.38
C PRO A 70 0.87 -19.26 -20.91
#